data_AF-A0A822E6W1-F1
#
_entry.id   AF-A0A822E6W1-F1
#
_cell.length_a   1.000
_cell.length_b   1.000
_cell.length_c   1.000
_cell.angle_alpha   90.00
_cell.angle_beta   90.00
_cell.angle_gamma   90.00
#
_symmetry.space_group_name_H-M   'P 1'
#
loop_
_entity.id
_entity.type
_entity.pdbx_description
1 polymer ?
#
loop_
_entity_poly.entity_id
_entity_poly.type
_entity_poly.pdbx_seq_one_letter_code
_entity_poly.pdbx_strand_id
1 'polypeptide(L)'
;IDKMSMVGLTLLAKLNRIISTAKHVNPQVPFGSVHIIFFGDYLQYRSVYDAPLHTDFSLPSKKKPGKLLTEKEIQQRVARSLILQINCVVKLIQQMRTEDSWYLQLLERLRHGQCNYDDYELLLTRVVGQPSVGSLCDSPWNKAPTLVFRNEVRTQLNNKAAIRNAAQLGDVPMVCVAQDTCNGKPIEDPILIKKLLELSDSKTQHLPG
;
A
#
# COMPACT_ATOMS: atom_id res chain seq x y z
N ILE A 1 2.51 4.33 -15.26
CA ILE A 1 1.81 4.08 -13.98
C ILE A 1 2.79 3.36 -13.05
N ASP A 2 3.12 3.95 -11.90
CA ASP A 2 4.00 3.33 -10.90
C ASP A 2 3.20 2.53 -9.85
N LYS A 3 3.88 1.66 -9.09
CA LYS A 3 3.31 0.79 -8.04
C LYS A 3 2.15 -0.07 -8.53
N MET A 4 2.28 -0.59 -9.75
CA MET A 4 1.23 -1.34 -10.42
C MET A 4 0.77 -2.59 -9.66
N SER A 5 1.60 -3.16 -8.76
CA SER A 5 1.23 -4.31 -7.92
C SER A 5 0.04 -4.04 -7.00
N MET A 6 -0.15 -2.78 -6.59
CA MET A 6 -1.24 -2.34 -5.73
C MET A 6 -2.50 -1.95 -6.51
N VAL A 7 -2.39 -1.81 -7.84
CA VAL A 7 -3.52 -1.49 -8.70
C VAL A 7 -4.37 -2.74 -8.91
N GLY A 8 -5.63 -2.65 -8.51
CA GLY A 8 -6.61 -3.70 -8.75
C GLY A 8 -7.22 -3.65 -10.15
N LEU A 9 -7.76 -4.77 -10.59
CA LEU A 9 -8.37 -4.92 -11.91
C LEU A 9 -9.57 -3.99 -12.14
N THR A 10 -10.36 -3.67 -11.11
CA THR A 10 -11.50 -2.76 -11.25
C THR A 10 -11.02 -1.34 -11.55
N LEU A 11 -9.98 -0.87 -10.84
CA LEU A 11 -9.39 0.45 -11.08
C LEU A 11 -8.81 0.54 -12.50
N LEU A 12 -8.11 -0.50 -12.94
CA LEU A 12 -7.54 -0.55 -14.29
C LEU A 12 -8.61 -0.53 -15.39
N ALA A 13 -9.71 -1.28 -15.21
CA ALA A 13 -10.83 -1.26 -16.15
C ALA A 13 -11.47 0.12 -16.24
N LYS A 14 -11.65 0.79 -15.09
CA LYS A 14 -12.19 2.15 -15.02
C LYS A 14 -11.28 3.13 -15.76
N LEU A 15 -9.96 3.03 -15.58
CA LEU A 15 -8.98 3.85 -16.29
C LEU A 15 -9.08 3.67 -17.81
N ASN A 16 -9.10 2.41 -18.28
CA ASN A 16 -9.27 2.10 -19.70
C ASN A 16 -10.56 2.72 -20.28
N ARG A 17 -11.67 2.57 -19.55
CA ARG A 17 -12.97 3.12 -19.94
C ARG A 17 -12.92 4.64 -20.06
N ILE A 18 -12.41 5.33 -19.03
CA ILE A 18 -12.32 6.80 -19.02
C ILE A 18 -11.49 7.30 -20.20
N ILE A 19 -10.31 6.70 -20.45
CA ILE A 19 -9.44 7.13 -21.56
C ILE A 19 -10.13 6.87 -22.90
N SER A 20 -10.76 5.71 -23.07
CA SER A 20 -11.45 5.36 -24.32
C SER A 20 -12.63 6.30 -24.58
N THR A 21 -13.41 6.63 -23.56
CA THR A 21 -14.51 7.60 -23.64
C THR A 21 -14.01 9.00 -23.98
N ALA A 22 -12.97 9.48 -23.28
CA ALA A 22 -12.41 10.81 -23.51
C ALA A 22 -11.82 10.96 -24.92
N LYS A 23 -11.26 9.89 -25.49
CA LYS A 23 -10.72 9.88 -26.85
C LYS A 23 -11.77 9.57 -27.93
N HIS A 24 -13.03 9.34 -27.55
CA HIS A 24 -14.11 8.92 -28.46
C HIS A 24 -13.74 7.70 -29.34
N VAL A 25 -13.03 6.75 -28.73
CA VAL A 25 -12.58 5.52 -29.40
C VAL A 25 -13.33 4.31 -28.88
N ASN A 26 -13.36 3.25 -29.69
CA ASN A 26 -13.97 1.99 -29.32
C ASN A 26 -13.34 1.45 -28.02
N PRO A 27 -14.13 1.09 -26.99
CA PRO A 27 -13.62 0.53 -25.73
C PRO A 27 -12.76 -0.74 -25.86
N GLN A 28 -12.83 -1.43 -27.01
CA GLN A 28 -11.98 -2.57 -27.35
C GLN A 28 -10.54 -2.17 -27.69
N VAL A 29 -10.29 -0.90 -28.01
CA VAL A 29 -8.96 -0.38 -28.24
C VAL A 29 -8.29 -0.13 -26.88
N PRO A 30 -7.24 -0.88 -26.52
CA PRO A 30 -6.58 -0.75 -25.22
C PRO A 30 -6.13 0.68 -24.98
N PHE A 31 -6.56 1.25 -23.86
CA PHE A 31 -6.30 2.60 -23.40
C PHE A 31 -6.48 3.66 -24.49
N GLY A 32 -7.42 3.43 -25.42
CA GLY A 32 -7.64 4.32 -26.55
C GLY A 32 -6.40 4.63 -27.39
N SER A 33 -5.51 3.65 -27.59
CA SER A 33 -4.23 3.79 -28.31
C SER A 33 -3.22 4.72 -27.62
N VAL A 34 -3.35 4.95 -26.32
CA VAL A 34 -2.31 5.63 -25.54
C VAL A 34 -1.23 4.61 -25.19
N HIS A 35 0.05 4.97 -25.40
CA HIS A 35 1.17 4.16 -24.93
C HIS A 35 1.22 4.20 -23.41
N ILE A 36 1.08 3.03 -22.77
CA ILE A 36 1.13 2.90 -21.32
C ILE A 36 2.38 2.11 -20.93
N ILE A 37 3.16 2.67 -20.00
CA ILE A 37 4.27 1.98 -19.36
C ILE A 37 3.89 1.72 -17.90
N PHE A 38 3.98 0.47 -17.48
CA PHE A 38 3.72 0.04 -16.10
C PHE A 38 5.04 -0.19 -15.36
N PHE A 39 5.14 0.35 -14.14
CA PHE A 39 6.24 0.10 -13.22
C PHE A 39 5.67 -0.51 -11.94
N GLY A 40 6.35 -1.52 -11.41
CA GLY A 40 5.92 -2.16 -10.17
C GLY A 40 6.75 -3.37 -9.79
N ASP A 41 6.63 -3.76 -8.53
CA ASP A 41 7.17 -5.00 -7.99
C ASP A 41 6.01 -5.81 -7.41
N TYR A 42 5.62 -6.85 -8.15
CA TYR A 42 4.44 -7.66 -7.87
C TYR A 42 4.58 -8.56 -6.62
N LEU A 43 5.76 -8.59 -6.00
CA LEU A 43 6.04 -9.33 -4.78
C LEU A 43 5.96 -8.47 -3.51
N GLN A 44 5.80 -7.14 -3.62
CA GLN A 44 5.70 -6.24 -2.46
C GLN A 44 4.29 -6.23 -1.86
N TYR A 45 3.38 -5.46 -2.45
CA TYR A 45 2.01 -5.29 -1.96
C TYR A 45 1.01 -5.62 -3.04
N ARG A 46 -0.03 -6.38 -2.66
CA ARG A 46 -1.20 -6.67 -3.49
C ARG A 46 -2.23 -5.55 -3.37
N SER A 47 -3.15 -5.50 -4.32
CA SER A 47 -4.32 -4.62 -4.25
C SER A 47 -5.16 -4.90 -3.01
N VAL A 48 -5.62 -3.84 -2.35
CA VAL A 48 -6.52 -3.91 -1.19
C VAL A 48 -7.96 -3.73 -1.67
N TYR A 49 -8.89 -4.59 -1.21
CA TYR A 49 -10.31 -4.59 -1.58
C TYR A 49 -10.64 -4.78 -3.08
N ASP A 50 -9.66 -5.15 -3.90
CA ASP A 50 -9.84 -5.45 -5.33
C ASP A 50 -9.01 -6.67 -5.76
N ALA A 51 -9.39 -7.26 -6.89
CA ALA A 51 -8.70 -8.41 -7.46
C ALA A 51 -7.32 -8.00 -8.01
N PRO A 52 -6.23 -8.69 -7.63
CA PRO A 52 -4.89 -8.45 -8.16
C PRO A 52 -4.81 -8.65 -9.69
N LEU A 53 -3.82 -8.03 -10.33
CA LEU A 53 -3.64 -8.14 -11.78
C LEU A 53 -3.39 -9.58 -12.29
N HIS A 54 -2.84 -10.44 -11.43
CA HIS A 54 -2.56 -11.84 -11.74
C HIS A 54 -3.73 -12.79 -11.43
N THR A 55 -4.91 -12.27 -11.06
CA THR A 55 -6.09 -13.11 -10.81
C THR A 55 -6.39 -13.97 -12.04
N ASP A 56 -6.57 -15.27 -11.80
CA ASP A 56 -6.97 -16.24 -12.80
C ASP A 56 -8.48 -16.48 -12.72
N PHE A 57 -9.19 -16.16 -13.81
CA PHE A 57 -10.64 -16.30 -13.93
C PHE A 57 -11.06 -17.62 -14.59
N SER A 58 -10.10 -18.46 -14.99
CA SER A 58 -10.35 -19.81 -15.50
C SER A 58 -10.62 -20.81 -14.38
N LEU A 59 -10.12 -20.52 -13.18
CA LEU A 59 -10.38 -21.33 -11.99
C LEU A 59 -11.88 -21.31 -11.65
N PRO A 60 -12.48 -22.49 -11.36
CA PRO A 60 -13.89 -22.59 -11.06
C PRO A 60 -14.19 -21.74 -9.81
N SER A 61 -15.02 -20.72 -9.99
CA SER A 61 -15.54 -19.94 -8.88
C SER A 61 -16.36 -20.88 -7.98
N LYS A 62 -16.25 -20.76 -6.65
CA LYS A 62 -17.14 -21.44 -5.68
C LYS A 62 -18.63 -21.04 -5.83
N LYS A 63 -18.98 -20.27 -6.85
CA LYS A 63 -20.34 -19.85 -7.15
C LYS A 63 -21.14 -21.02 -7.71
N LYS A 64 -22.39 -21.11 -7.26
CA LYS A 64 -23.37 -22.06 -7.78
C LYS A 64 -23.48 -21.91 -9.31
N PRO A 65 -23.57 -23.02 -10.07
CA PRO A 65 -23.79 -22.97 -11.51
C PRO A 65 -25.07 -22.15 -11.81
N GLY A 66 -25.01 -21.27 -12.82
CA GLY A 66 -26.14 -20.46 -13.27
C GLY A 66 -26.22 -19.02 -12.74
N LYS A 67 -25.31 -18.57 -11.87
CA LYS A 67 -25.29 -17.16 -11.43
C LYS A 67 -24.65 -16.27 -12.50
N LEU A 68 -25.39 -15.26 -12.97
CA LEU A 68 -24.90 -14.21 -13.86
C LEU A 68 -23.70 -13.47 -13.25
N LEU A 69 -22.74 -13.10 -14.11
CA LEU A 69 -21.58 -12.30 -13.72
C LEU A 69 -22.04 -10.90 -13.30
N THR A 70 -21.46 -10.38 -12.22
CA THR A 70 -21.69 -8.99 -11.81
C THR A 70 -20.92 -8.03 -12.72
N GLU A 71 -21.36 -6.76 -12.80
CA GLU A 71 -20.63 -5.73 -13.56
C GLU A 71 -19.16 -5.63 -13.13
N LYS A 72 -18.89 -5.70 -11.82
CA LYS A 72 -17.53 -5.72 -11.28
C LYS A 72 -16.70 -6.86 -11.86
N GLU A 73 -17.25 -8.07 -11.93
CA GLU A 73 -16.54 -9.22 -12.49
C GLU A 73 -16.29 -9.08 -13.99
N ILE A 74 -17.24 -8.51 -14.73
CA ILE A 74 -17.07 -8.21 -16.15
C ILE A 74 -15.93 -7.22 -16.33
N GLN A 75 -15.93 -6.12 -15.57
CA GLN A 75 -14.86 -5.12 -15.60
C GLN A 75 -13.49 -5.73 -15.25
N GLN A 76 -13.43 -6.56 -14.21
CA GLN A 76 -12.19 -7.23 -13.81
C GLN A 76 -11.66 -8.17 -14.91
N ARG A 77 -12.54 -8.92 -15.59
CA ARG A 77 -12.17 -9.78 -16.72
C ARG A 77 -11.67 -8.97 -17.92
N VAL A 78 -12.29 -7.82 -18.22
CA VAL A 78 -11.81 -6.90 -19.26
C VAL A 78 -10.41 -6.38 -18.92
N ALA A 79 -10.19 -5.89 -17.70
CA ALA A 79 -8.87 -5.45 -17.27
C ALA A 79 -7.83 -6.58 -17.30
N ARG A 80 -8.22 -7.81 -16.97
CA ARG A 80 -7.32 -8.96 -17.07
C ARG A 80 -6.90 -9.22 -18.50
N SER A 81 -7.82 -9.11 -19.47
CA SER A 81 -7.51 -9.17 -20.89
C SER A 81 -6.49 -8.10 -21.29
N LEU A 82 -6.65 -6.85 -20.82
CA LEU A 82 -5.69 -5.77 -21.08
C LEU A 82 -4.28 -6.10 -20.54
N ILE A 83 -4.18 -6.66 -19.33
CA ILE A 83 -2.89 -7.08 -18.76
C ILE A 83 -2.25 -8.20 -19.58
N LEU A 84 -3.05 -9.14 -20.11
CA LEU A 84 -2.54 -10.23 -20.95
C LEU A 84 -2.07 -9.78 -22.34
N GLN A 85 -2.44 -8.56 -22.77
CA GLN A 85 -1.97 -7.97 -24.03
C GLN A 85 -0.60 -7.29 -23.90
N ILE A 86 -0.02 -7.23 -22.70
CA ILE A 86 1.35 -6.72 -22.51
C ILE A 86 2.32 -7.64 -23.25
N ASN A 87 3.02 -7.09 -24.24
CA ASN A 87 3.94 -7.84 -25.10
C ASN A 87 5.42 -7.63 -24.76
N CYS A 88 5.74 -6.65 -23.93
CA CYS A 88 7.10 -6.31 -23.54
C CYS A 88 7.19 -6.18 -22.02
N VAL A 89 8.15 -6.90 -21.43
CA VAL A 89 8.46 -6.84 -20.01
C VAL A 89 9.97 -6.65 -19.87
N VAL A 90 10.37 -5.61 -19.14
CA VAL A 90 11.77 -5.35 -18.81
C VAL A 90 11.95 -5.60 -17.31
N LYS A 91 12.83 -6.55 -16.96
CA LYS A 91 13.19 -6.84 -15.56
C LYS A 91 14.49 -6.12 -15.21
N LEU A 92 14.43 -5.20 -14.25
CA LEU A 92 15.61 -4.60 -13.66
C LEU A 92 16.20 -5.55 -12.61
N ILE A 93 17.45 -5.96 -12.79
CA ILE A 93 18.13 -6.94 -11.93
C ILE A 93 19.17 -6.33 -11.00
N GLN A 94 19.75 -5.17 -11.37
CA GLN A 94 20.76 -4.50 -10.57
C GLN A 94 20.10 -3.79 -9.37
N GLN A 95 20.53 -4.13 -8.16
CA GLN A 95 20.13 -3.42 -6.94
C GLN A 95 21.03 -2.21 -6.71
N MET A 96 20.40 -1.04 -6.51
CA MET A 96 21.08 0.24 -6.30
C MET A 96 20.92 0.78 -4.88
N ARG A 97 20.19 0.08 -4.00
CA ARG A 97 19.85 0.57 -2.65
C ARG A 97 20.93 0.29 -1.62
N THR A 98 21.70 -0.78 -1.80
CA THR A 98 22.73 -1.22 -0.86
C THR A 98 23.81 -1.97 -1.63
N GLU A 99 25.04 -1.90 -1.14
CA GLU A 99 26.21 -2.61 -1.66
C GLU A 99 26.55 -3.85 -0.81
N ASP A 100 25.83 -4.07 0.30
CA ASP A 100 26.02 -5.21 1.18
C ASP A 100 25.60 -6.51 0.48
N SER A 101 26.59 -7.25 -0.01
CA SER A 101 26.39 -8.49 -0.75
C SER A 101 25.67 -9.58 0.05
N TRP A 102 25.89 -9.67 1.36
CA TRP A 102 25.25 -10.69 2.21
C TRP A 102 23.77 -10.38 2.38
N TYR A 103 23.46 -9.11 2.65
CA TYR A 103 22.08 -8.66 2.74
C TYR A 103 21.33 -8.79 1.41
N LEU A 104 21.98 -8.49 0.28
CA LEU A 104 21.39 -8.66 -1.06
C LEU A 104 21.04 -10.13 -1.35
N GLN A 105 21.94 -11.06 -1.01
CA GLN A 105 21.69 -12.49 -1.18
C GLN A 105 20.53 -12.98 -0.32
N LEU A 106 20.46 -12.52 0.93
CA LEU A 106 19.32 -12.79 1.82
C LEU A 106 18.01 -12.30 1.20
N LEU A 107 17.96 -11.05 0.72
CA LEU A 107 16.76 -10.46 0.13
C LEU A 107 16.30 -11.22 -1.12
N GLU A 108 17.23 -11.68 -1.95
CA GLU A 108 16.91 -12.46 -3.16
C GLU A 108 16.34 -13.83 -2.80
N ARG A 109 16.90 -14.51 -1.79
CA ARG A 109 16.34 -15.77 -1.26
C ARG A 109 14.96 -15.55 -0.64
N LEU A 110 14.81 -14.51 0.17
CA LEU A 110 13.53 -14.15 0.80
C LEU A 110 12.43 -13.92 -0.25
N ARG A 111 12.76 -13.23 -1.34
CA ARG A 111 11.85 -12.96 -2.45
C ARG A 111 11.28 -14.24 -3.08
N HIS A 112 12.07 -15.31 -3.12
CA HIS A 112 11.68 -16.60 -3.71
C HIS A 112 11.20 -17.62 -2.68
N GLY A 113 11.13 -17.26 -1.38
CA GLY A 113 10.80 -18.19 -0.31
C GLY A 113 11.87 -19.26 -0.09
N GLN A 114 13.14 -18.93 -0.35
CA GLN A 114 14.31 -19.82 -0.30
C GLN A 114 15.27 -19.47 0.84
N CYS A 115 14.78 -18.80 1.89
CA CYS A 115 15.62 -18.48 3.05
C CYS A 115 16.19 -19.74 3.71
N ASN A 116 17.42 -19.63 4.21
CA ASN A 116 18.10 -20.70 4.93
C ASN A 116 18.35 -20.32 6.40
N TYR A 117 19.04 -21.19 7.14
CA TYR A 117 19.32 -20.95 8.56
C TYR A 117 20.28 -19.76 8.77
N ASP A 118 21.24 -19.55 7.88
CA ASP A 118 22.16 -18.41 7.97
C ASP A 118 21.43 -17.07 7.80
N ASP A 119 20.42 -17.01 6.94
CA ASP A 119 19.55 -15.84 6.79
C ASP A 119 18.80 -15.51 8.09
N TYR A 120 18.32 -16.54 8.78
CA TYR A 120 17.63 -16.41 10.06
C TYR A 120 18.57 -15.86 11.14
N GLU A 121 19.77 -16.45 11.30
CA GLU A 121 20.78 -15.98 12.24
C GLU A 121 21.19 -14.53 11.95
N LEU A 122 21.38 -14.18 10.67
CA LEU A 122 21.68 -12.80 10.28
C LEU A 122 20.57 -11.83 10.73
N LEU A 123 19.30 -12.19 10.55
CA LEU A 123 18.17 -11.36 10.99
C LEU A 123 18.09 -11.26 12.52
N LEU A 124 18.43 -12.32 13.25
CA LEU A 124 18.48 -12.28 14.73
C LEU A 124 19.46 -11.23 15.25
N THR A 125 20.58 -11.00 14.56
CA THR A 125 21.51 -9.92 14.94
C THR A 125 20.89 -8.52 14.89
N ARG A 126 19.70 -8.35 14.31
CA ARG A 126 19.02 -7.04 14.21
C ARG A 126 17.88 -6.89 15.21
N VAL A 127 17.68 -7.87 16.11
CA VAL A 127 16.69 -7.80 17.18
C VAL A 127 17.23 -6.94 18.33
N VAL A 128 16.41 -5.99 18.81
CA VAL A 128 16.76 -5.14 19.96
C VAL A 128 16.97 -6.00 21.20
N GLY A 129 18.01 -5.69 21.97
CA GLY A 129 18.44 -6.45 23.14
C GLY A 129 19.50 -7.52 22.83
N GLN A 130 19.84 -7.72 21.56
CA GLN A 130 21.03 -8.49 21.17
C GLN A 130 22.30 -7.64 21.32
N PRO A 131 23.50 -8.24 21.44
CA PRO A 131 24.77 -7.50 21.58
C PRO A 131 25.01 -6.45 20.48
N SER A 132 24.48 -6.71 19.28
CA SER A 132 24.58 -5.83 18.10
C SER A 132 23.59 -4.65 18.10
N VAL A 133 22.50 -4.71 18.87
CA VAL A 133 21.50 -3.65 19.01
C VAL A 133 21.07 -3.54 20.48
N GLY A 134 21.86 -2.82 21.28
CA GLY A 134 21.62 -2.67 22.71
C GLY A 134 20.31 -1.92 23.03
N SER A 135 20.16 -0.69 22.53
CA SER A 135 18.96 0.12 22.75
C SER A 135 18.55 0.92 21.52
N LEU A 136 17.24 1.16 21.38
CA LEU A 136 16.69 2.08 20.37
C LEU A 136 16.95 3.55 20.71
N CYS A 137 17.39 3.86 21.93
CA CYS A 137 17.81 5.21 22.32
C CYS A 137 19.22 5.56 21.84
N ASP A 138 19.99 4.56 21.39
CA ASP A 138 21.36 4.75 20.94
C ASP A 138 21.40 5.14 19.45
N SER A 139 22.45 5.86 19.05
CA SER A 139 22.70 6.15 17.63
C SER A 139 23.10 4.86 16.89
N PRO A 140 22.63 4.61 15.64
CA PRO A 140 21.78 5.48 14.82
C PRO A 140 20.27 5.26 15.01
N TRP A 141 19.88 4.30 15.85
CA TRP A 141 18.48 3.86 16.03
C TRP A 141 17.56 4.95 16.57
N ASN A 142 18.11 5.85 17.39
CA ASN A 142 17.38 6.99 17.95
C ASN A 142 16.85 7.99 16.92
N LYS A 143 17.31 7.90 15.66
CA LYS A 143 16.85 8.72 14.53
C LYS A 143 16.24 7.87 13.42
N ALA A 144 16.18 6.55 13.58
CA ALA A 144 15.67 5.67 12.54
C ALA A 144 14.14 5.76 12.45
N PRO A 145 13.56 5.73 11.23
CA PRO A 145 12.12 5.63 11.07
C PRO A 145 11.62 4.28 11.61
N THR A 146 10.54 4.30 12.39
CA THR A 146 9.90 3.08 12.90
C THR A 146 8.77 2.65 11.96
N LEU A 147 8.87 1.44 11.42
CA LEU A 147 7.83 0.85 10.60
C LEU A 147 6.90 0.01 11.48
N VAL A 148 5.59 0.22 11.33
CA VAL A 148 4.57 -0.55 12.05
C VAL A 148 3.45 -0.94 11.10
N PHE A 149 2.79 -2.06 11.39
CA PHE A 149 1.74 -2.60 10.54
C PHE A 149 0.41 -1.83 10.66
N ARG A 150 0.12 -1.25 11.83
CA ARG A 150 -1.16 -0.61 12.14
C ARG A 150 -1.04 0.91 12.20
N ASN A 151 -1.98 1.61 11.55
CA ASN A 151 -2.03 3.06 11.56
C ASN A 151 -2.20 3.61 12.98
N GLU A 152 -3.04 2.99 13.80
CA GLU A 152 -3.23 3.41 15.21
C GLU A 152 -1.90 3.44 15.98
N VAL A 153 -1.07 2.41 15.80
CA VAL A 153 0.24 2.31 16.48
C VAL A 153 1.18 3.39 15.95
N ARG A 154 1.19 3.61 14.62
CA ARG A 154 1.99 4.68 14.00
C ARG A 154 1.61 6.04 14.59
N THR A 155 0.32 6.34 14.67
CA THR A 155 -0.19 7.62 15.15
C THR A 155 0.14 7.83 16.63
N GLN A 156 -0.02 6.80 17.46
CA GLN A 156 0.41 6.88 18.86
C GLN A 156 1.93 7.10 19.01
N LEU A 157 2.76 6.41 18.23
CA LEU A 157 4.21 6.59 18.25
C LEU A 157 4.62 7.98 17.79
N ASN A 158 4.03 8.47 16.70
CA ASN A 158 4.29 9.81 16.18
C ASN A 158 3.87 10.90 17.17
N ASN A 159 2.71 10.77 17.82
CA ASN A 159 2.26 11.72 18.83
C ASN A 159 3.22 11.76 20.03
N LYS A 160 3.66 10.59 20.52
CA LYS A 160 4.67 10.50 21.59
C LYS A 160 6.00 11.15 21.17
N ALA A 161 6.45 10.90 19.94
CA ALA A 161 7.68 11.48 19.40
C ALA A 161 7.58 13.01 19.26
N ALA A 162 6.45 13.53 18.78
CA ALA A 162 6.20 14.96 18.66
C ALA A 162 6.21 15.67 20.02
N ILE A 163 5.50 15.13 21.02
CA ILE A 163 5.48 15.67 22.38
C ILE A 163 6.90 15.69 22.98
N ARG A 164 7.64 14.58 22.84
CA ARG A 164 9.02 14.50 23.33
C ARG A 164 9.94 15.52 22.66
N ASN A 165 9.86 15.66 21.34
CA ASN A 165 10.68 16.61 20.60
C ASN A 165 10.37 18.06 20.98
N ALA A 166 9.08 18.42 21.11
CA ALA A 166 8.69 19.76 21.54
C ALA A 166 9.23 20.07 22.95
N ALA A 167 9.12 19.13 23.89
CA ALA A 167 9.68 19.28 25.23
C ALA A 167 11.21 19.47 25.23
N GLN A 168 11.93 18.81 24.32
CA GLN A 168 13.38 18.99 24.17
C GLN A 168 13.77 20.34 23.57
N LEU A 169 12.93 20.90 22.70
CA LEU A 169 13.13 22.20 22.07
C LEU A 169 12.65 23.37 22.94
N GLY A 170 11.89 23.10 24.01
CA GLY A 170 11.23 24.13 24.80
C GLY A 170 9.97 24.70 24.13
N ASP A 171 9.44 24.00 23.13
CA ASP A 171 8.25 24.38 22.38
C ASP A 171 7.00 23.66 22.89
N VAL A 172 5.83 24.19 22.55
CA VAL A 172 4.53 23.58 22.83
C VAL A 172 3.97 22.97 21.54
N PRO A 173 3.62 21.67 21.49
CA PRO A 173 2.96 21.10 20.32
C PRO A 173 1.64 21.81 20.03
N MET A 174 1.49 22.32 18.80
CA MET A 174 0.22 22.84 18.32
C MET A 174 -0.56 21.73 17.62
N VAL A 175 -1.79 21.48 18.07
CA VAL A 175 -2.71 20.54 17.43
C VAL A 175 -3.78 21.35 16.69
N CYS A 176 -3.76 21.28 15.37
CA CYS A 176 -4.79 21.88 14.52
C CYS A 176 -5.78 20.79 14.10
N VAL A 177 -6.96 20.80 14.70
CA VAL A 177 -8.07 19.91 14.29
C VAL A 177 -8.92 20.59 13.22
N ALA A 178 -9.32 19.83 12.20
CA ALA A 178 -10.29 20.30 11.23
C ALA A 178 -11.67 20.44 11.89
N GLN A 179 -12.46 21.41 11.42
CA GLN A 179 -13.86 21.51 11.82
C GLN A 179 -14.69 20.53 10.99
N ASP A 180 -15.25 19.51 11.64
CA ASP A 180 -16.10 18.54 10.96
C ASP A 180 -17.40 19.19 10.46
N THR A 181 -17.77 18.87 9.23
CA THR A 181 -19.03 19.33 8.61
C THR A 181 -19.84 18.17 8.06
N CYS A 182 -21.17 18.27 8.14
CA CYS A 182 -22.11 17.38 7.49
C CYS A 182 -22.96 18.19 6.50
N ASN A 183 -22.91 17.82 5.22
CA ASN A 183 -23.56 18.55 4.12
C ASN A 183 -23.22 20.05 4.09
N GLY A 184 -21.94 20.39 4.35
CA GLY A 184 -21.44 21.77 4.35
C GLY A 184 -21.80 22.60 5.58
N LYS A 185 -22.44 22.01 6.59
CA LYS A 185 -22.75 22.67 7.87
C LYS A 185 -21.87 22.10 8.99
N PRO A 186 -21.32 22.93 9.89
CA PRO A 186 -20.62 22.46 11.07
C PRO A 186 -21.44 21.49 11.90
N ILE A 187 -20.77 20.49 12.45
CA ILE A 187 -21.36 19.62 13.47
C ILE A 187 -21.32 20.37 14.80
N GLU A 188 -22.49 20.52 15.45
CA GLU A 188 -22.62 21.24 16.74
C GLU A 188 -22.85 20.28 17.93
N ASP A 189 -23.22 19.02 17.67
CA ASP A 189 -23.46 18.03 18.73
C ASP A 189 -22.15 17.67 19.45
N PRO A 190 -21.98 18.03 20.74
CA PRO A 190 -20.74 17.83 21.47
C PRO A 190 -20.41 16.34 21.68
N ILE A 191 -21.41 15.47 21.75
CA ILE A 191 -21.20 14.02 21.88
C ILE A 191 -20.62 13.48 20.58
N LEU A 192 -21.17 13.92 19.44
CA LEU A 192 -20.69 13.52 18.13
C LEU A 192 -19.29 14.08 17.84
N ILE A 193 -19.03 15.37 18.11
CA ILE A 193 -17.70 15.98 17.96
C ILE A 193 -16.67 15.19 18.77
N LYS A 194 -16.94 14.92 20.05
CA LYS A 194 -16.02 14.15 20.88
C LYS A 194 -15.77 12.76 20.30
N LYS A 195 -16.83 12.08 19.85
CA LYS A 195 -16.72 10.75 19.24
C LYS A 195 -15.90 10.79 17.95
N LEU A 196 -16.03 11.82 17.13
CA LEU A 196 -15.25 11.99 15.90
C LEU A 196 -13.77 12.24 16.21
N LEU A 197 -13.46 13.07 17.21
CA LEU A 197 -12.09 13.30 17.67
C LEU A 197 -11.43 12.05 18.25
N GLU A 198 -12.21 11.15 18.84
CA GLU A 198 -11.74 9.88 19.41
C GLU A 198 -11.73 8.72 18.41
N LEU A 199 -12.18 8.94 17.16
CA LEU A 199 -12.14 7.90 16.13
C LEU A 199 -10.69 7.56 15.78
N SER A 200 -10.36 6.27 15.88
CA SER A 200 -9.06 5.77 15.44
C SER A 200 -8.91 5.86 13.91
N ASP A 201 -7.71 6.18 13.42
CA ASP A 201 -7.34 6.26 12.00
C ASP A 201 -7.78 5.06 11.14
N SER A 202 -7.93 3.85 11.70
CA SER A 202 -8.44 2.67 10.95
C SER A 202 -9.95 2.61 10.76
N LYS A 203 -10.71 3.39 11.53
CA LYS A 203 -12.18 3.37 11.56
C LYS A 203 -12.79 4.60 10.90
N THR A 204 -11.97 5.45 10.30
CA THR A 204 -12.42 6.67 9.62
C THR A 204 -13.12 6.37 8.29
N GLN A 205 -13.06 5.13 7.77
CA GLN A 205 -13.60 4.71 6.48
C GLN A 205 -13.08 5.58 5.32
N HIS A 206 -13.84 6.61 4.96
CA HIS A 206 -13.53 7.59 3.91
C HIS A 206 -13.11 8.96 4.47
N LEU A 207 -13.13 9.14 5.78
CA LEU A 207 -12.63 10.34 6.45
C LEU A 207 -11.09 10.25 6.54
N PRO A 208 -10.36 11.32 6.23
CA PRO A 208 -8.94 11.37 6.56
C PRO A 208 -8.80 11.25 8.09
N GLY A 209 -7.93 10.35 8.53
CA GLY A 209 -7.47 10.30 9.92
C GLY A 209 -6.41 11.37 10.17
#